data_AF-A0A8K0LJW0-F1
#
_entry.id   AF-A0A8K0LJW0-F1
#
_cell.length_a   1.000
_cell.length_b   1.000
_cell.length_c   1.000
_cell.angle_alpha   90.00
_cell.angle_beta   90.00
_cell.angle_gamma   90.00
#
_symmetry.space_group_name_H-M   'P 1'
#
loop_
_entity.id
_entity.type
_entity.pdbx_description
1 polymer ?
#
loop_
_entity_poly.entity_id
_entity_poly.type
_entity_poly.pdbx_seq_one_letter_code
_entity_poly.pdbx_strand_id
1 'polypeptide(L)'
;MPPLPITIRNVQPTDTDINALTAIYNHAVLTSTATYELDPITPATMRARIAAVTQAGFPFIVAVAVAEADAEAVPDTDTDMETDPDPVTDQPDLTKPNPLPAQKNTSEQTSEIILGYASASPFRARPGYRFTAEHSIYVTPEHHARGRGIGRALMGALLERCERLGVRQVLGVVGDGGIHHGGYHQGQDQGQQQKQQQQKQQEQGQVGGVYHQDGDSEERDEKETVEREVNGSIIFHEKMGFRRVGLLEGTGFKFGRWLDTVLMQRAVGGGVQGGPDMGSVVGRRMGDN
;
A
#
# COMPACT_ATOMS: atom_id res chain seq x y z
N MET A 1 6.60 -20.97 8.52
CA MET A 1 7.14 -20.55 7.21
C MET A 1 8.16 -19.45 7.44
N PRO A 2 9.38 -19.53 6.86
CA PRO A 2 10.34 -18.43 6.91
C PRO A 2 9.78 -17.18 6.21
N PRO A 3 10.24 -15.96 6.57
CA PRO A 3 9.84 -14.76 5.87
C PRO A 3 10.28 -14.84 4.41
N LEU A 4 9.36 -14.55 3.47
CA LEU A 4 9.71 -14.37 2.06
C LEU A 4 10.85 -13.35 1.96
N PRO A 5 11.92 -13.60 1.19
CA PRO A 5 12.98 -12.63 1.00
C PRO A 5 12.39 -11.38 0.31
N ILE A 6 12.36 -10.27 1.04
CA ILE A 6 11.86 -8.98 0.54
C ILE A 6 13.02 -8.20 -0.06
N THR A 7 12.85 -7.73 -1.29
CA THR A 7 13.78 -6.79 -1.94
C THR A 7 13.12 -5.41 -2.06
N ILE A 8 13.87 -4.34 -1.77
CA ILE A 8 13.42 -2.96 -1.97
C ILE A 8 14.06 -2.40 -3.24
N ARG A 9 13.22 -2.00 -4.21
CA ARG A 9 13.69 -1.38 -5.47
C ARG A 9 12.92 -0.09 -5.79
N ASN A 10 13.45 0.69 -6.74
CA ASN A 10 12.67 1.77 -7.35
C ASN A 10 11.43 1.18 -8.03
N VAL A 11 10.33 1.93 -7.99
CA VAL A 11 9.18 1.63 -8.84
C VAL A 11 9.61 1.70 -10.30
N GLN A 12 9.15 0.74 -11.10
CA GLN A 12 9.33 0.74 -12.55
C GLN A 12 8.07 1.30 -13.20
N PRO A 13 8.15 2.12 -14.26
CA PRO A 13 6.98 2.67 -14.94
C PRO A 13 6.28 1.64 -15.86
N THR A 14 6.29 0.37 -15.48
CA THR A 14 5.66 -0.75 -16.20
C THR A 14 4.19 -0.86 -15.81
N ASP A 15 3.37 -1.45 -16.69
CA ASP A 15 1.96 -1.67 -16.39
C ASP A 15 1.79 -2.63 -15.20
N THR A 16 2.69 -3.59 -15.01
CA THR A 16 2.69 -4.49 -13.85
C THR A 16 2.80 -3.72 -12.53
N ASP A 17 3.84 -2.89 -12.37
CA ASP A 17 4.03 -2.11 -11.14
C ASP A 17 2.87 -1.13 -10.93
N ILE A 18 2.45 -0.43 -11.98
CA ILE A 18 1.40 0.59 -11.88
C ILE A 18 0.06 -0.02 -11.52
N ASN A 19 -0.31 -1.16 -12.11
CA ASN A 19 -1.56 -1.84 -11.79
C ASN A 19 -1.54 -2.36 -10.34
N ALA A 20 -0.43 -2.94 -9.89
CA ALA A 20 -0.30 -3.41 -8.50
C ALA A 20 -0.39 -2.25 -7.48
N LEU A 21 0.32 -1.14 -7.74
CA LEU A 21 0.27 0.05 -6.87
C LEU A 21 -1.13 0.66 -6.84
N THR A 22 -1.81 0.71 -7.99
CA THR A 22 -3.18 1.21 -8.11
C THR A 22 -4.14 0.34 -7.29
N ALA A 23 -4.02 -0.99 -7.35
CA ALA A 23 -4.83 -1.89 -6.56
C ALA A 23 -4.60 -1.71 -5.04
N ILE A 24 -3.34 -1.63 -4.60
CA ILE A 24 -2.99 -1.38 -3.20
C ILE A 24 -3.58 -0.06 -2.70
N TYR A 25 -3.43 1.02 -3.48
CA TYR A 25 -3.96 2.32 -3.11
C TYR A 25 -5.49 2.32 -3.07
N ASN A 26 -6.16 1.76 -4.09
CA ASN A 26 -7.61 1.73 -4.16
C ASN A 26 -8.24 0.89 -3.05
N HIS A 27 -7.58 -0.16 -2.59
CA HIS A 27 -7.98 -0.84 -1.36
C HIS A 27 -7.98 0.14 -0.18
N ALA A 28 -6.88 0.87 0.05
CA ALA A 28 -6.81 1.85 1.12
C ALA A 28 -7.84 2.99 0.99
N VAL A 29 -8.18 3.40 -0.23
CA VAL A 29 -9.27 4.37 -0.50
C VAL A 29 -10.59 3.84 0.03
N LEU A 30 -10.93 2.59 -0.28
CA LEU A 30 -12.25 2.04 0.02
C LEU A 30 -12.40 1.57 1.46
N THR A 31 -11.31 1.17 2.12
CA THR A 31 -11.39 0.45 3.41
C THR A 31 -10.76 1.19 4.58
N SER A 32 -10.06 2.32 4.37
CA SER A 32 -9.27 2.94 5.42
C SER A 32 -9.28 4.47 5.38
N THR A 33 -8.81 5.07 6.48
CA THR A 33 -8.56 6.52 6.62
C THR A 33 -7.11 6.91 6.31
N ALA A 34 -6.28 5.97 5.83
CA ALA A 34 -4.89 6.24 5.44
C ALA A 34 -4.76 7.15 4.20
N THR A 35 -5.87 7.40 3.50
CA THR A 35 -6.01 8.42 2.47
C THR A 35 -7.41 9.02 2.57
N TYR A 36 -7.53 10.31 2.27
CA TYR A 36 -8.81 11.03 2.24
C TYR A 36 -9.42 11.09 0.85
N GLU A 37 -8.81 10.43 -0.14
CA GLU A 37 -9.49 10.16 -1.42
C GLU A 37 -10.79 9.37 -1.14
N LEU A 38 -11.86 9.71 -1.84
CA LEU A 38 -13.18 9.06 -1.71
C LEU A 38 -13.41 8.04 -2.82
N ASP A 39 -12.90 8.32 -4.02
CA ASP A 39 -13.11 7.48 -5.20
C ASP A 39 -11.81 6.77 -5.62
N PRO A 40 -11.88 5.49 -6.03
CA PRO A 40 -10.75 4.79 -6.61
C PRO A 40 -10.13 5.53 -7.79
N ILE A 41 -8.79 5.53 -7.88
CA ILE A 41 -8.07 6.16 -8.98
C ILE A 41 -7.78 5.19 -10.12
N THR A 42 -7.46 5.74 -11.29
CA THR A 42 -7.05 4.96 -12.46
C THR A 42 -5.54 4.69 -12.47
N PRO A 43 -5.09 3.65 -13.21
CA PRO A 43 -3.66 3.45 -13.49
C PRO A 43 -2.97 4.67 -14.12
N ALA A 44 -3.68 5.44 -14.95
CA ALA A 44 -3.14 6.67 -15.53
C ALA A 44 -2.86 7.73 -14.46
N THR A 45 -3.77 7.89 -13.48
CA THR A 45 -3.57 8.78 -12.33
C THR A 45 -2.38 8.33 -11.49
N MET A 46 -2.25 7.03 -11.20
CA MET A 46 -1.11 6.50 -10.45
C MET A 46 0.21 6.73 -11.20
N ARG A 47 0.24 6.50 -12.53
CA ARG A 47 1.40 6.79 -13.38
C ARG A 47 1.82 8.25 -13.28
N ALA A 48 0.86 9.18 -13.35
CA ALA A 48 1.13 10.61 -13.22
C ALA A 48 1.69 10.98 -11.84
N ARG A 49 1.20 10.36 -10.75
CA ARG A 49 1.73 10.56 -9.39
C ARG A 49 3.18 10.07 -9.27
N ILE A 50 3.47 8.89 -9.79
CA ILE A 50 4.84 8.33 -9.82
C ILE A 50 5.76 9.26 -10.62
N ALA A 51 5.34 9.70 -11.80
CA ALA A 51 6.10 10.62 -12.64
C ALA A 51 6.38 11.95 -11.93
N ALA A 52 5.38 12.56 -11.29
CA ALA A 52 5.54 13.82 -10.57
C ALA A 52 6.56 13.71 -9.42
N VAL A 53 6.48 12.64 -8.62
CA VAL A 53 7.42 12.38 -7.51
C VAL A 53 8.84 12.17 -8.03
N THR A 54 9.00 11.32 -9.04
CA THR A 54 10.32 10.97 -9.59
C THR A 54 10.96 12.11 -10.36
N GLN A 55 10.18 12.91 -11.10
CA GLN A 55 10.66 14.13 -11.77
C GLN A 55 11.07 15.22 -10.77
N ALA A 56 10.43 15.28 -9.60
CA ALA A 56 10.87 16.15 -8.51
C ALA A 56 12.16 15.65 -7.82
N GLY A 57 12.70 14.49 -8.23
CA GLY A 57 13.92 13.89 -7.68
C GLY A 57 13.70 13.12 -6.37
N PHE A 58 12.45 12.87 -5.98
CA PHE A 58 12.13 12.17 -4.73
C PHE A 58 11.96 10.65 -4.93
N PRO A 59 12.21 9.84 -3.89
CA PRO A 59 12.11 8.39 -3.99
C PRO A 59 10.66 7.92 -4.08
N PHE A 60 10.43 6.98 -4.99
CA PHE A 60 9.24 6.13 -5.04
C PHE A 60 9.72 4.68 -5.13
N ILE A 61 9.44 3.89 -4.10
CA ILE A 61 10.00 2.56 -3.90
C ILE A 61 8.93 1.52 -3.67
N VAL A 62 9.23 0.28 -4.05
CA VAL A 62 8.37 -0.88 -3.86
C VAL A 62 9.12 -1.96 -3.09
N ALA A 63 8.36 -2.72 -2.30
CA ALA A 63 8.82 -3.96 -1.70
C ALA A 63 8.32 -5.12 -2.57
N VAL A 64 9.24 -5.95 -3.05
CA VAL A 64 8.92 -7.11 -3.88
C VAL A 64 9.38 -8.40 -3.22
N ALA A 65 8.66 -9.48 -3.49
CA ALA A 65 9.12 -10.85 -3.26
C ALA A 65 9.02 -11.64 -4.55
N VAL A 66 9.82 -12.70 -4.66
CA VAL A 66 9.72 -13.67 -5.73
C VAL A 66 8.56 -14.61 -5.40
N ALA A 67 7.60 -14.78 -6.32
CA ALA A 67 6.64 -15.85 -6.21
C ALA A 67 7.38 -17.18 -6.39
N GLU A 68 7.34 -18.05 -5.38
CA GLU A 68 7.73 -19.44 -5.61
C GLU A 68 6.73 -20.03 -6.61
N ALA A 69 7.20 -20.62 -7.70
CA ALA A 69 6.34 -21.35 -8.60
C ALA A 69 5.65 -22.43 -7.77
N ASP A 70 4.32 -22.45 -7.76
CA ASP A 70 3.58 -23.58 -7.20
C ASP A 70 4.16 -24.83 -7.87
N ALA A 71 4.78 -25.70 -7.07
CA ALA A 71 5.25 -26.99 -7.54
C ALA A 71 4.03 -27.70 -8.10
N GLU A 72 3.93 -27.75 -9.43
CA GLU A 72 2.86 -28.40 -10.16
C GLU A 72 2.74 -29.80 -9.57
N ALA A 73 1.62 -30.07 -8.88
CA ALA A 73 1.39 -31.36 -8.26
C ALA A 73 1.41 -32.38 -9.40
N VAL A 74 2.52 -33.10 -9.53
CA VAL A 74 2.68 -34.21 -10.47
C VAL A 74 1.51 -35.14 -10.16
N PRO A 75 0.53 -35.31 -11.07
CA PRO A 75 -0.52 -36.27 -10.85
C PRO A 75 0.17 -37.64 -10.81
N ASP A 76 0.02 -38.29 -9.67
CA ASP A 76 0.47 -39.65 -9.42
C ASP A 76 -0.36 -40.59 -10.33
N THR A 77 0.06 -40.74 -11.58
CA THR A 77 -0.50 -41.74 -12.49
C THR A 77 0.28 -43.04 -12.32
N ASP A 78 0.09 -43.70 -11.19
CA ASP A 78 0.34 -45.13 -11.07
C ASP A 78 -0.90 -45.84 -11.63
N THR A 79 -0.88 -46.08 -12.94
CA THR A 79 -1.73 -47.11 -13.56
C THR A 79 -0.94 -47.82 -14.66
N ASP A 80 -0.72 -49.10 -14.36
CA ASP A 80 -0.68 -50.26 -15.27
C ASP A 80 0.66 -50.73 -15.86
N MET A 81 1.11 -51.83 -15.25
CA MET A 81 1.52 -53.08 -15.88
C MET A 81 1.83 -53.06 -17.38
N GLU A 82 3.05 -53.45 -17.75
CA GLU A 82 3.29 -54.55 -18.69
C GLU A 82 4.77 -55.01 -18.72
N THR A 83 4.94 -56.33 -18.48
CA THR A 83 5.83 -57.33 -19.10
C THR A 83 7.36 -57.18 -19.20
N ASP A 84 8.00 -58.34 -18.98
CA ASP A 84 9.43 -58.71 -19.04
C ASP A 84 10.22 -58.19 -20.27
N PRO A 85 11.55 -58.03 -20.17
CA PRO A 85 12.39 -57.55 -21.27
C PRO A 85 12.94 -58.71 -22.13
N ASP A 86 12.79 -58.62 -23.45
CA ASP A 86 13.62 -59.38 -24.39
C ASP A 86 14.91 -58.60 -24.74
N PRO A 87 16.08 -59.25 -24.85
CA PRO A 87 17.31 -58.59 -25.27
C PRO A 87 17.45 -58.67 -26.79
N VAL A 88 17.32 -57.54 -27.48
CA VAL A 88 17.75 -57.45 -28.88
C VAL A 88 18.90 -56.45 -28.99
N THR A 89 20.04 -57.03 -29.37
CA THR A 89 21.25 -56.39 -29.87
C THR A 89 20.95 -55.46 -31.04
N ASP A 90 21.33 -54.19 -30.92
CA ASP A 90 21.54 -53.34 -32.09
C ASP A 90 22.78 -52.47 -31.87
N GLN A 91 23.74 -52.56 -32.80
CA GLN A 91 24.95 -51.75 -32.80
C GLN A 91 24.63 -50.36 -33.38
N PRO A 92 25.07 -49.26 -32.77
CA PRO A 92 24.84 -47.93 -33.34
C PRO A 92 25.71 -47.70 -34.58
N ASP A 93 25.06 -47.43 -35.70
CA ASP A 93 25.65 -46.91 -36.94
C ASP A 93 26.25 -45.51 -36.70
N LEU A 94 27.57 -45.41 -36.79
CA LEU A 94 28.38 -44.20 -36.55
C LEU A 94 28.36 -43.19 -37.71
N THR A 95 27.53 -43.35 -38.74
CA THR A 95 27.58 -42.49 -39.94
C THR A 95 26.56 -41.34 -39.98
N LYS A 96 25.73 -41.16 -38.95
CA LYS A 96 24.79 -40.03 -38.89
C LYS A 96 25.30 -38.94 -37.93
N PRO A 97 25.44 -37.68 -38.37
CA PRO A 97 25.76 -36.59 -37.45
C PRO A 97 24.61 -36.42 -36.45
N ASN A 98 24.95 -36.48 -35.16
CA ASN A 98 24.04 -36.25 -34.05
C ASN A 98 23.54 -34.78 -34.15
N PRO A 99 22.23 -34.51 -34.29
CA PRO A 99 21.74 -33.15 -34.17
C PRO A 99 22.00 -32.69 -32.74
N LEU A 100 22.64 -31.54 -32.54
CA LEU A 100 22.74 -30.94 -31.21
C LEU A 100 21.33 -30.82 -30.62
N PRO A 101 21.10 -31.18 -29.34
CA PRO A 101 19.83 -30.90 -28.70
C PRO A 101 19.59 -29.40 -28.73
N ALA A 102 18.45 -28.98 -29.29
CA ALA A 102 18.00 -27.61 -29.23
C ALA A 102 17.95 -27.20 -27.75
N GLN A 103 18.79 -26.25 -27.35
CA GLN A 103 18.72 -25.64 -26.04
C GLN A 103 17.37 -24.94 -25.92
N LYS A 104 16.43 -25.56 -25.19
CA LYS A 104 15.27 -24.83 -24.66
C LYS A 104 15.82 -23.79 -23.70
N ASN A 105 15.97 -22.55 -24.17
CA ASN A 105 16.06 -21.38 -23.30
C ASN A 105 14.69 -21.19 -22.65
N THR A 106 14.36 -22.04 -21.69
CA THR A 106 13.27 -21.77 -20.75
C THR A 106 13.83 -20.77 -19.75
N SER A 107 13.73 -19.48 -20.05
CA SER A 107 13.90 -18.47 -19.02
C SER A 107 12.77 -18.69 -18.01
N GLU A 108 13.08 -19.31 -16.87
CA GLU A 108 12.20 -19.34 -15.71
C GLU A 108 11.91 -17.89 -15.33
N GLN A 109 10.77 -17.39 -15.81
CA GLN A 109 10.36 -16.02 -15.60
C GLN A 109 9.81 -15.93 -14.18
N THR A 110 10.71 -15.72 -13.23
CA THR A 110 10.36 -15.58 -11.83
C THR A 110 9.49 -14.34 -11.68
N SER A 111 8.22 -14.53 -11.35
CA SER A 111 7.26 -13.43 -11.23
C SER A 111 7.47 -12.73 -9.89
N GLU A 112 7.93 -11.49 -9.94
CA GLU A 112 7.96 -10.62 -8.75
C GLU A 112 6.54 -10.19 -8.38
N ILE A 113 6.21 -10.28 -7.10
CA ILE A 113 4.97 -9.74 -6.53
C ILE A 113 5.28 -8.49 -5.70
N ILE A 114 4.47 -7.44 -5.86
CA ILE A 114 4.59 -6.22 -5.05
C ILE A 114 3.79 -6.39 -3.76
N LEU A 115 4.49 -6.23 -2.64
CA LEU A 115 3.96 -6.38 -1.28
C LEU A 115 3.53 -5.05 -0.66
N GLY A 116 3.97 -3.93 -1.25
CA GLY A 116 3.75 -2.59 -0.74
C GLY A 116 4.65 -1.58 -1.41
N TYR A 117 4.37 -0.30 -1.20
CA TYR A 117 5.16 0.79 -1.72
C TYR A 117 5.25 1.94 -0.71
N ALA A 118 6.28 2.77 -0.89
CA ALA A 118 6.44 4.00 -0.15
C ALA A 118 7.00 5.09 -1.07
N SER A 119 6.62 6.33 -0.80
CA SER A 119 7.14 7.47 -1.51
C SER A 119 7.37 8.63 -0.55
N ALA A 120 8.26 9.53 -0.96
CA ALA A 120 8.39 10.84 -0.36
C ALA A 120 8.12 11.91 -1.41
N SER A 121 7.69 13.08 -0.98
CA SER A 121 7.43 14.22 -1.85
C SER A 121 7.79 15.52 -1.12
N PRO A 122 7.96 16.65 -1.83
CA PRO A 122 8.10 17.95 -1.17
C PRO A 122 6.89 18.23 -0.29
N PHE A 123 7.09 18.57 0.99
CA PHE A 123 5.98 18.87 1.90
C PHE A 123 5.13 20.05 1.43
N ARG A 124 5.78 21.13 0.97
CA ARG A 124 5.11 22.33 0.45
C ARG A 124 5.93 22.95 -0.66
N ALA A 125 5.25 23.57 -1.62
CA ALA A 125 5.89 24.15 -2.80
C ALA A 125 6.83 25.34 -2.53
N ARG A 126 6.72 25.99 -1.36
CA ARG A 126 7.54 27.18 -1.07
C ARG A 126 9.00 26.75 -0.83
N PRO A 127 10.01 27.40 -1.47
CA PRO A 127 11.42 26.98 -1.39
C PRO A 127 12.03 26.90 0.01
N GLY A 128 11.43 27.55 1.00
CA GLY A 128 11.82 27.43 2.42
C GLY A 128 11.60 26.03 3.00
N TYR A 129 10.72 25.23 2.40
CA TYR A 129 10.42 23.85 2.82
C TYR A 129 11.24 22.79 2.08
N ARG A 130 12.19 23.15 1.23
CA ARG A 130 12.90 22.17 0.36
C ARG A 130 13.67 21.09 1.13
N PHE A 131 14.03 21.33 2.39
CA PHE A 131 14.65 20.33 3.28
C PHE A 131 13.66 19.46 4.05
N THR A 132 12.36 19.62 3.79
CA THR A 132 11.27 18.88 4.44
C THR A 132 10.50 18.07 3.40
N ALA A 133 10.45 16.77 3.62
CA ALA A 133 9.63 15.86 2.83
C ALA A 133 8.38 15.44 3.62
N GLU A 134 7.33 15.11 2.91
CA GLU A 134 6.22 14.30 3.42
C GLU A 134 6.36 12.89 2.86
N HIS A 135 5.95 11.86 3.60
CA HIS A 135 5.96 10.49 3.12
C HIS A 135 4.57 9.87 3.09
N SER A 136 4.43 8.82 2.27
CA SER A 136 3.28 7.92 2.28
C SER A 136 3.76 6.48 2.17
N ILE A 137 3.04 5.54 2.81
CA ILE A 137 3.38 4.12 2.81
C ILE A 137 2.11 3.28 2.81
N TYR A 138 2.05 2.29 1.91
CA TYR A 138 0.92 1.37 1.77
C TYR A 138 1.46 -0.06 1.60
N VAL A 139 0.82 -1.01 2.28
CA VAL A 139 1.18 -2.44 2.26
C VAL A 139 -0.06 -3.22 1.85
N THR A 140 0.10 -4.30 1.08
CA THR A 140 -1.05 -5.12 0.68
C THR A 140 -1.80 -5.66 1.90
N PRO A 141 -3.14 -5.78 1.85
CA PRO A 141 -3.95 -6.24 2.99
C PRO A 141 -3.50 -7.62 3.51
N GLU A 142 -3.20 -8.54 2.60
CA GLU A 142 -2.80 -9.92 2.93
C GLU A 142 -1.47 -9.97 3.68
N HIS A 143 -0.65 -8.93 3.56
CA HIS A 143 0.67 -8.86 4.18
C HIS A 143 0.75 -7.87 5.33
N HIS A 144 -0.18 -6.92 5.39
CA HIS A 144 -0.43 -6.09 6.56
C HIS A 144 -0.82 -6.97 7.75
N ALA A 145 -1.82 -7.86 7.59
CA ALA A 145 -2.32 -8.73 8.65
C ALA A 145 -1.26 -9.71 9.22
N ARG A 146 -0.18 -9.95 8.48
CA ARG A 146 0.85 -10.96 8.83
C ARG A 146 2.06 -10.37 9.55
N GLY A 147 2.15 -9.06 9.75
CA GLY A 147 3.24 -8.43 10.52
C GLY A 147 4.65 -8.70 9.99
N ARG A 148 4.83 -8.86 8.68
CA ARG A 148 6.08 -9.36 8.06
C ARG A 148 7.22 -8.35 7.94
N GLY A 149 7.13 -7.20 8.63
CA GLY A 149 8.18 -6.18 8.61
C GLY A 149 8.31 -5.39 7.29
N ILE A 150 7.42 -5.58 6.32
CA ILE A 150 7.42 -4.85 5.02
C ILE A 150 7.40 -3.34 5.25
N GLY A 151 6.50 -2.85 6.12
CA GLY A 151 6.41 -1.43 6.44
C GLY A 151 7.72 -0.88 7.02
N ARG A 152 8.38 -1.64 7.89
CA ARG A 152 9.69 -1.28 8.46
C ARG A 152 10.77 -1.22 7.39
N ALA A 153 10.82 -2.19 6.48
CA ALA A 153 11.79 -2.25 5.40
C ALA A 153 11.63 -1.07 4.43
N LEU A 154 10.38 -0.80 4.01
CA LEU A 154 10.03 0.35 3.16
C LEU A 154 10.40 1.68 3.82
N MET A 155 9.95 1.91 5.07
CA MET A 155 10.23 3.16 5.79
C MET A 155 11.74 3.36 6.01
N GLY A 156 12.48 2.31 6.40
CA GLY A 156 13.93 2.39 6.55
C GLY A 156 14.62 2.83 5.27
N ALA A 157 14.34 2.13 4.16
CA ALA A 157 14.90 2.46 2.86
C ALA A 157 14.49 3.84 2.35
N LEU A 158 13.26 4.28 2.61
CA LEU A 158 12.77 5.60 2.23
C LEU A 158 13.54 6.71 2.95
N LEU A 159 13.71 6.59 4.27
CA LEU A 159 14.39 7.58 5.08
C LEU A 159 15.87 7.70 4.70
N GLU A 160 16.56 6.59 4.44
CA GLU A 160 17.93 6.60 3.91
C GLU A 160 18.03 7.34 2.56
N ARG A 161 17.05 7.14 1.68
CA ARG A 161 17.00 7.83 0.38
C ARG A 161 16.74 9.32 0.56
N CYS A 162 15.83 9.71 1.45
CA CYS A 162 15.61 11.11 1.81
C CYS A 162 16.89 11.77 2.37
N GLU A 163 17.63 11.07 3.24
CA GLU A 163 18.89 11.56 3.78
C GLU A 163 19.91 11.85 2.67
N ARG A 164 20.06 10.94 1.71
CA ARG A 164 20.95 11.12 0.55
C ARG A 164 20.57 12.30 -0.35
N LEU A 165 19.29 12.69 -0.38
CA LEU A 165 18.86 13.90 -1.08
C LEU A 165 19.19 15.19 -0.31
N GLY A 166 19.54 15.07 0.97
CA GLY A 166 19.76 16.18 1.91
C GLY A 166 18.49 16.65 2.62
N VAL A 167 17.43 15.83 2.62
CA VAL A 167 16.25 16.08 3.46
C VAL A 167 16.67 16.02 4.93
N ARG A 168 16.15 16.96 5.73
CA ARG A 168 16.43 17.05 7.17
C ARG A 168 15.21 16.72 8.03
N GLN A 169 14.01 16.87 7.49
CA GLN A 169 12.77 16.58 8.21
C GLN A 169 11.86 15.76 7.31
N VAL A 170 11.26 14.72 7.87
CA VAL A 170 10.25 13.90 7.19
C VAL A 170 8.97 13.96 8.02
N LEU A 171 7.86 14.30 7.38
CA LEU A 171 6.53 14.37 7.97
C LEU A 171 5.70 13.15 7.58
N GLY A 172 4.99 12.61 8.56
CA GLY A 172 3.89 11.66 8.36
C GLY A 172 2.58 12.35 8.70
N VAL A 173 1.62 12.30 7.77
CA VAL A 173 0.27 12.82 7.96
C VAL A 173 -0.65 11.60 8.10
N VAL A 174 -1.11 11.35 9.33
CA VAL A 174 -1.90 10.16 9.65
C VAL A 174 -3.35 10.58 9.86
N GLY A 175 -4.24 10.02 9.04
CA GLY A 175 -5.68 10.27 9.13
C GLY A 175 -6.32 9.48 10.26
N ASP A 176 -7.28 10.12 10.92
CA ASP A 176 -8.02 9.66 12.11
C ASP A 176 -7.07 9.40 13.29
N GLY A 177 -6.98 10.34 14.23
CA GLY A 177 -6.03 10.33 15.35
C GLY A 177 -6.54 9.70 16.64
N GLY A 178 -7.77 9.19 16.61
CA GLY A 178 -8.44 8.62 17.78
C GLY A 178 -8.87 9.65 18.84
N ILE A 179 -8.97 10.95 18.53
CA ILE A 179 -9.38 11.97 19.51
C ILE A 179 -10.57 12.79 19.00
N HIS A 180 -11.70 12.13 18.77
CA HIS A 180 -12.97 12.84 18.68
C HIS A 180 -13.92 12.52 19.82
N HIS A 181 -14.03 13.55 20.68
CA HIS A 181 -15.17 13.88 21.52
C HIS A 181 -16.48 13.81 20.71
N GLY A 182 -17.48 13.13 21.27
CA GLY A 182 -18.77 12.91 20.62
C GLY A 182 -19.44 14.19 20.14
N GLY A 183 -20.18 14.08 19.03
CA GLY A 183 -21.07 15.16 18.60
C GLY A 183 -21.24 15.36 17.10
N TYR A 184 -21.40 14.31 16.31
CA TYR A 184 -22.34 14.42 15.18
C TYR A 184 -23.64 13.77 15.62
N HIS A 185 -24.55 14.60 16.12
CA HIS A 185 -25.92 14.17 16.34
C HIS A 185 -26.51 13.78 14.99
N GLN A 186 -26.78 12.49 14.86
CA GLN A 186 -27.62 11.79 13.88
C GLN A 186 -29.08 12.31 13.89
N GLY A 187 -29.30 13.61 14.10
CA GLY A 187 -30.60 14.23 14.31
C GLY A 187 -31.19 14.91 13.08
N GLN A 188 -30.41 15.10 12.01
CA GLN A 188 -30.91 15.76 10.79
C GLN A 188 -31.30 14.77 9.68
N ASP A 189 -30.64 13.60 9.60
CA ASP A 189 -31.02 12.56 8.66
C ASP A 189 -32.25 11.75 9.13
N GLN A 190 -32.39 11.49 10.43
CA GLN A 190 -33.61 10.85 10.94
C GLN A 190 -34.87 11.70 10.74
N GLY A 191 -34.76 13.03 10.77
CA GLY A 191 -35.89 13.92 10.52
C GLY A 191 -36.36 13.90 9.06
N GLN A 192 -35.43 13.77 8.10
CA GLN A 192 -35.77 13.64 6.68
C GLN A 192 -36.21 12.22 6.32
N GLN A 193 -35.58 11.19 6.90
CA GLN A 193 -35.97 9.80 6.72
C GLN A 193 -37.30 9.49 7.40
N GLN A 194 -37.59 9.99 8.61
CA GLN A 194 -38.91 9.86 9.25
C GLN A 194 -39.98 10.65 8.50
N LYS A 195 -39.68 11.83 7.95
CA LYS A 195 -40.63 12.56 7.10
C LYS A 195 -40.90 11.79 5.81
N GLN A 196 -39.90 11.23 5.15
CA GLN A 196 -40.09 10.39 3.96
C GLN A 196 -40.76 9.05 4.28
N GLN A 197 -40.49 8.43 5.44
CA GLN A 197 -41.18 7.20 5.89
C GLN A 197 -42.62 7.47 6.31
N GLN A 198 -42.92 8.58 7.00
CA GLN A 198 -44.30 8.96 7.31
C GLN A 198 -45.08 9.32 6.04
N GLN A 199 -44.44 9.97 5.07
CA GLN A 199 -45.06 10.27 3.78
C GLN A 199 -45.30 8.98 2.97
N LYS A 200 -44.33 8.04 2.96
CA LYS A 200 -44.50 6.71 2.35
C LYS A 200 -45.48 5.79 3.10
N GLN A 201 -45.59 5.87 4.43
CA GLN A 201 -46.55 5.08 5.22
C GLN A 201 -47.98 5.64 5.12
N GLN A 202 -48.13 6.96 4.92
CA GLN A 202 -49.41 7.56 4.57
C GLN A 202 -49.83 7.19 3.14
N GLU A 203 -48.88 6.98 2.22
CA GLU A 203 -49.13 6.47 0.87
C GLU A 203 -49.30 4.94 0.80
N GLN A 204 -48.72 4.18 1.74
CA GLN A 204 -48.77 2.72 1.83
C GLN A 204 -49.58 2.22 3.03
N GLY A 205 -50.66 2.93 3.37
CA GLY A 205 -51.66 2.48 4.34
C GLY A 205 -52.46 1.26 3.85
N GLN A 206 -51.80 0.18 3.46
CA GLN A 206 -52.33 -1.17 3.43
C GLN A 206 -51.18 -2.17 3.32
N VAL A 207 -51.21 -3.18 4.20
CA VAL A 207 -50.35 -4.37 4.31
C VAL A 207 -49.15 -4.21 5.26
N GLY A 208 -49.34 -4.71 6.48
CA GLY A 208 -48.32 -4.77 7.53
C GLY A 208 -47.37 -5.96 7.39
N GLY A 209 -46.14 -5.76 7.86
CA GLY A 209 -45.13 -6.79 8.05
C GLY A 209 -44.10 -6.33 9.08
N VAL A 210 -43.83 -7.18 10.06
CA VAL A 210 -42.89 -6.97 11.17
C VAL A 210 -41.46 -7.12 10.64
N TYR A 211 -40.60 -6.12 10.85
CA TYR A 211 -39.15 -6.23 10.55
C TYR A 211 -38.37 -6.52 11.83
N HIS A 212 -37.49 -7.52 11.77
CA HIS A 212 -36.46 -7.80 12.77
C HIS A 212 -35.28 -6.82 12.61
N GLN A 213 -34.66 -6.47 13.73
CA GLN A 213 -33.57 -5.51 13.88
C GLN A 213 -32.24 -6.29 13.96
N ASP A 214 -31.51 -6.39 12.84
CA ASP A 214 -30.19 -7.05 12.75
C ASP A 214 -29.04 -6.06 12.44
N GLY A 215 -29.21 -4.77 12.77
CA GLY A 215 -28.25 -3.71 12.40
C GLY A 215 -27.09 -3.43 13.38
N ASP A 216 -27.17 -3.93 14.62
CA ASP A 216 -26.25 -3.50 15.69
C ASP A 216 -24.90 -4.26 15.74
N SER A 217 -24.78 -5.41 15.06
CA SER A 217 -23.55 -6.21 15.09
C SER A 217 -22.52 -5.78 14.04
N GLU A 218 -22.95 -5.47 12.82
CA GLU A 218 -22.05 -5.07 11.73
C GLU A 218 -21.39 -3.71 12.00
N GLU A 219 -22.14 -2.75 12.54
CA GLU A 219 -21.63 -1.39 12.84
C GLU A 219 -20.59 -1.39 13.98
N ARG A 220 -20.65 -2.34 14.91
CA ARG A 220 -19.65 -2.49 15.99
C ARG A 220 -18.33 -3.05 15.49
N ASP A 221 -18.39 -4.08 14.63
CA ASP A 221 -17.19 -4.73 14.09
C ASP A 221 -16.40 -3.80 13.15
N GLU A 222 -17.11 -2.98 12.36
CA GLU A 222 -16.49 -1.96 11.52
C GLU A 222 -15.77 -0.89 12.35
N LYS A 223 -16.41 -0.40 13.42
CA LYS A 223 -15.85 0.64 14.30
C LYS A 223 -14.59 0.16 15.02
N GLU A 224 -14.59 -1.06 15.53
CA GLU A 224 -13.44 -1.65 16.23
C GLU A 224 -12.25 -1.90 15.27
N THR A 225 -12.53 -2.32 14.03
CA THR A 225 -11.50 -2.54 13.01
C THR A 225 -10.79 -1.24 12.63
N VAL A 226 -11.58 -0.18 12.41
CA VAL A 226 -11.08 1.15 12.07
C VAL A 226 -10.22 1.76 13.19
N GLU A 227 -10.66 1.68 14.45
CA GLU A 227 -9.90 2.18 15.61
C GLU A 227 -8.57 1.43 15.81
N ARG A 228 -8.52 0.12 15.50
CA ARG A 228 -7.29 -0.69 15.56
C ARG A 228 -6.29 -0.31 14.47
N GLU A 229 -6.73 -0.02 13.24
CA GLU A 229 -5.84 0.40 12.14
C GLU A 229 -5.20 1.77 12.38
N VAL A 230 -5.98 2.73 12.88
CA VAL A 230 -5.56 4.09 13.24
C VAL A 230 -4.42 4.08 14.27
N ASN A 231 -4.63 3.36 15.37
CA ASN A 231 -3.63 3.25 16.42
C ASN A 231 -2.38 2.49 15.92
N GLY A 232 -2.55 1.56 14.99
CA GLY A 232 -1.47 0.82 14.34
C GLY A 232 -0.48 1.72 13.60
N SER A 233 -0.98 2.69 12.81
CA SER A 233 -0.13 3.61 12.06
C SER A 233 0.69 4.51 12.99
N ILE A 234 0.08 5.10 14.01
CA ILE A 234 0.78 5.99 14.93
C ILE A 234 1.89 5.24 15.69
N ILE A 235 1.57 4.07 16.24
CA ILE A 235 2.54 3.22 16.94
C ILE A 235 3.68 2.80 15.99
N PHE A 236 3.37 2.50 14.74
CA PHE A 236 4.37 2.20 13.72
C PHE A 236 5.33 3.38 13.52
N HIS A 237 4.81 4.60 13.36
CA HIS A 237 5.62 5.81 13.21
C HIS A 237 6.50 6.07 14.46
N GLU A 238 5.95 5.92 15.67
CA GLU A 238 6.72 6.04 16.92
C GLU A 238 7.87 5.03 17.00
N LYS A 239 7.62 3.76 16.64
CA LYS A 239 8.67 2.72 16.55
C LYS A 239 9.71 3.02 15.48
N MET A 240 9.35 3.81 14.47
CA MET A 240 10.26 4.33 13.46
C MET A 240 10.84 5.69 13.85
N GLY A 241 10.75 6.13 15.10
CA GLY A 241 11.39 7.35 15.60
C GLY A 241 10.73 8.66 15.19
N PHE A 242 9.49 8.61 14.69
CA PHE A 242 8.67 9.80 14.55
C PHE A 242 8.07 10.20 15.90
N ARG A 243 7.85 11.49 16.08
CA ARG A 243 7.15 12.04 17.24
C ARG A 243 5.90 12.77 16.76
N ARG A 244 4.82 12.74 17.56
CA ARG A 244 3.64 13.58 17.32
C ARG A 244 4.06 15.06 17.47
N VAL A 245 3.65 15.90 16.52
CA VAL A 245 3.95 17.35 16.52
C VAL A 245 2.73 18.23 16.33
N GLY A 246 1.57 17.66 16.01
CA GLY A 246 0.31 18.39 15.94
C GLY A 246 -0.89 17.47 15.80
N LEU A 247 -2.05 18.00 16.14
CA LEU A 247 -3.37 17.41 15.91
C LEU A 247 -4.22 18.48 15.23
N LEU A 248 -4.84 18.13 14.11
CA LEU A 248 -5.78 18.99 13.41
C LEU A 248 -7.17 18.37 13.52
N GLU A 249 -7.98 18.93 14.41
CA GLU A 249 -9.29 18.39 14.76
C GLU A 249 -10.30 18.56 13.62
N GLY A 250 -11.04 17.50 13.29
CA GLY A 250 -12.16 17.56 12.36
C GLY A 250 -11.79 18.11 10.98
N THR A 251 -10.62 17.73 10.47
CA THR A 251 -10.11 18.24 9.18
C THR A 251 -10.45 17.37 7.99
N GLY A 252 -10.78 16.10 8.22
CA GLY A 252 -11.27 15.18 7.20
C GLY A 252 -12.73 14.79 7.44
N PHE A 253 -13.44 14.44 6.37
CA PHE A 253 -14.75 13.81 6.45
C PHE A 253 -14.79 12.61 5.51
N LYS A 254 -14.93 11.40 6.06
CA LYS A 254 -14.97 10.14 5.31
C LYS A 254 -15.69 9.07 6.13
N PHE A 255 -16.36 8.15 5.44
CA PHE A 255 -17.18 7.10 6.07
C PHE A 255 -18.22 7.67 7.07
N GLY A 256 -18.87 8.76 6.68
CA GLY A 256 -19.96 9.38 7.46
C GLY A 256 -19.54 10.09 8.75
N ARG A 257 -18.24 10.27 9.01
CA ARG A 257 -17.75 10.91 10.25
C ARG A 257 -16.61 11.89 9.99
N TRP A 258 -16.42 12.82 10.94
CA TRP A 258 -15.25 13.68 10.99
C TRP A 258 -14.03 12.91 11.48
N LEU A 259 -12.88 13.25 10.90
CA LEU A 259 -11.59 12.64 11.18
C LEU A 259 -10.59 13.71 11.58
N ASP A 260 -9.88 13.44 12.67
CA ASP A 260 -8.69 14.19 13.02
C ASP A 260 -7.54 13.89 12.05
N THR A 261 -6.60 14.81 11.93
CA THR A 261 -5.32 14.55 11.25
C THR A 261 -4.18 14.71 12.23
N VAL A 262 -3.42 13.64 12.47
CA VAL A 262 -2.22 13.65 13.31
C VAL A 262 -1.00 13.97 12.47
N LEU A 263 -0.28 15.00 12.87
CA LEU A 263 1.00 15.36 12.27
C LEU A 263 2.12 14.70 13.07
N MET A 264 2.93 13.91 12.38
CA MET A 264 4.11 13.25 12.93
C MET A 264 5.37 13.72 12.21
N GLN A 265 6.48 13.81 12.92
CA GLN A 265 7.74 14.32 12.38
C GLN A 265 8.92 13.48 12.84
N ARG A 266 9.85 13.23 11.93
CA ARG A 266 11.16 12.63 12.22
C ARG A 266 12.28 13.46 11.62
N ALA A 267 13.35 13.63 12.39
CA ALA A 267 14.61 14.18 11.90
C ALA A 267 15.40 13.11 11.11
N VAL A 268 16.03 13.53 10.02
CA VAL A 268 16.88 12.71 9.15
C VAL A 268 18.20 13.46 8.91
N GLY A 269 19.33 12.75 8.75
CA GLY A 269 20.64 13.37 8.52
C GLY A 269 21.02 14.47 9.52
N GLY A 270 20.82 14.24 10.82
CA GLY A 270 21.11 15.23 11.87
C GLY A 270 20.04 16.32 12.05
N GLY A 271 18.97 16.33 11.26
CA GLY A 271 17.84 17.23 11.44
C GLY A 271 18.23 18.71 11.44
N VAL A 272 17.77 19.44 12.45
CA VAL A 272 18.10 20.87 12.63
C VAL A 272 19.59 21.07 12.94
N GLN A 273 20.22 20.14 13.66
CA GLN A 273 21.63 20.24 14.06
C GLN A 273 22.58 19.97 12.88
N GLY A 274 22.17 19.11 11.94
CA GLY A 274 22.95 18.81 10.73
C GLY A 274 23.05 19.98 9.74
N GLY A 275 22.21 21.01 9.89
CA GLY A 275 22.15 22.17 8.99
C GLY A 275 21.76 21.82 7.55
N PRO A 276 21.40 22.80 6.70
CA PRO A 276 21.16 22.52 5.29
C PRO A 276 22.48 22.16 4.59
N ASP A 277 22.51 21.03 3.89
CA ASP A 277 23.56 20.77 2.90
C ASP A 277 23.15 21.43 1.59
N MET A 278 23.77 22.58 1.29
CA MET A 278 23.48 23.36 0.08
C MET A 278 24.02 22.70 -1.19
N GLY A 279 24.92 21.73 -1.08
CA GLY A 279 25.41 20.92 -2.20
C GLY A 279 24.52 19.72 -2.51
N SER A 280 23.57 19.39 -1.64
CA SER A 280 22.67 18.25 -1.82
C SER A 280 21.66 18.48 -2.95
N VAL A 281 20.96 17.41 -3.34
CA VAL A 281 19.90 17.49 -4.36
C VAL A 281 18.83 18.52 -4.00
N VAL A 282 18.33 18.51 -2.76
CA VAL A 282 17.34 19.50 -2.30
C VAL A 282 17.97 20.84 -1.87
N GLY A 283 19.29 20.88 -1.68
CA GLY A 283 20.04 22.07 -1.29
C GLY A 283 20.19 23.07 -2.42
N ARG A 284 20.47 22.58 -3.63
CA ARG A 284 20.62 23.38 -4.86
C ARG A 284 19.32 24.10 -5.20
N ARG A 285 19.37 25.38 -5.60
CA ARG A 285 18.16 26.07 -6.07
C ARG A 285 17.81 25.54 -7.46
N MET A 286 16.52 25.46 -7.75
CA MET A 286 16.02 25.26 -9.12
C MET A 286 16.65 26.33 -10.03
N GLY A 287 17.52 25.91 -10.95
CA GLY A 287 18.21 26.79 -11.89
C GLY A 287 19.74 26.91 -11.72
N ASP A 288 20.34 26.31 -10.68
CA ASP A 288 21.80 26.38 -10.43
C ASP A 288 22.62 25.32 -11.23
N ASN A 289 22.17 24.92 -12.43
CA ASN A 289 22.89 23.98 -13.31
C ASN A 289 23.60 24.71 -14.45
#